data_AF-A0A957WYU0-F1
#
_entry.id   AF-A0A957WYU0-F1
#
_cell.length_a   1.000
_cell.length_b   1.000
_cell.length_c   1.000
_cell.angle_alpha   90.00
_cell.angle_beta   90.00
_cell.angle_gamma   90.00
#
_symmetry.space_group_name_H-M   'P 1'
#
loop_
_entity.id
_entity.type
_entity.pdbx_description
1 polymer ?
#
loop_
_entity_poly.entity_id
_entity_poly.type
_entity_poly.pdbx_seq_one_letter_code
_entity_poly.pdbx_strand_id
1 'polypeptide(L)'
;MSQFWKQTVQIALIAGAVTLSAAVIGLIETFDQRDIIAGILTLGEILLFAAAPVAGYICMNRLKTQRFGVALLQGLVAGLVVVLPVWGLLVLNSFWESIREAFINVSPALIEILTLRQPSAITGALLLGGSFALLGVIGALFARLPKLLQRSLLTGIGWVIG
;
A
#
# COMPACT_ATOMS: atom_id res chain seq x y z
N MET A 1 -4.12 -19.78 -15.46
CA MET A 1 -4.16 -19.20 -14.10
C MET A 1 -5.50 -19.50 -13.47
N SER A 2 -5.53 -20.18 -12.32
CA SER A 2 -6.78 -20.47 -11.60
C SER A 2 -7.50 -19.16 -11.24
N GLN A 3 -8.83 -19.17 -11.21
CA GLN A 3 -9.64 -17.95 -11.02
C GLN A 3 -9.25 -17.15 -9.76
N PHE A 4 -8.78 -17.83 -8.73
CA PHE A 4 -8.31 -17.22 -7.48
C PHE A 4 -7.15 -16.24 -7.70
N TRP A 5 -6.14 -16.60 -8.51
CA TRP A 5 -4.99 -15.72 -8.77
C TRP A 5 -5.38 -14.49 -9.59
N LYS A 6 -6.32 -14.64 -10.53
CA LYS A 6 -6.85 -13.49 -11.29
C LYS A 6 -7.55 -12.50 -10.37
N GLN A 7 -8.35 -12.98 -9.42
CA GLN A 7 -9.04 -12.13 -8.45
C GLN A 7 -8.05 -11.44 -7.49
N THR A 8 -7.02 -12.15 -7.03
CA THR A 8 -5.95 -11.53 -6.20
C THR A 8 -5.31 -10.35 -6.93
N VAL A 9 -4.90 -10.56 -8.19
CA VAL A 9 -4.26 -9.51 -9.00
C VAL A 9 -5.23 -8.35 -9.24
N GLN A 10 -6.51 -8.61 -9.55
CA GLN A 10 -7.51 -7.55 -9.75
C GLN A 10 -7.72 -6.71 -8.48
N ILE A 11 -7.91 -7.35 -7.32
CA ILE A 11 -8.13 -6.62 -6.05
C ILE A 11 -6.90 -5.79 -5.69
N ALA A 12 -5.70 -6.38 -5.82
CA ALA A 12 -4.45 -5.70 -5.52
C ALA A 12 -4.17 -4.54 -6.49
N LEU A 13 -4.44 -4.70 -7.79
CA LEU A 13 -4.31 -3.60 -8.76
C LEU A 13 -5.29 -2.46 -8.49
N ILE A 14 -6.53 -2.77 -8.10
CA ILE A 14 -7.50 -1.75 -7.72
C ILE A 14 -7.00 -0.97 -6.49
N ALA A 15 -6.53 -1.68 -5.45
CA ALA A 15 -5.98 -1.04 -4.27
C ALA A 15 -4.74 -0.18 -4.61
N GLY A 16 -3.84 -0.68 -5.45
CA GLY A 16 -2.68 0.09 -5.93
C GLY A 16 -3.07 1.31 -6.77
N ALA A 17 -4.09 1.21 -7.61
CA ALA A 17 -4.62 2.34 -8.38
C ALA A 17 -5.25 3.41 -7.49
N VAL A 18 -5.92 3.00 -6.40
CA VAL A 18 -6.44 3.92 -5.38
C VAL A 18 -5.29 4.63 -4.67
N THR A 19 -4.25 3.92 -4.26
CA THR A 19 -3.03 4.51 -3.66
C THR A 19 -2.35 5.49 -4.60
N LEU A 20 -2.19 5.11 -5.87
CA LEU A 20 -1.61 5.96 -6.90
C LEU A 20 -2.45 7.23 -7.09
N SER A 21 -3.77 7.09 -7.20
CA SER A 21 -4.68 8.23 -7.31
C SER A 21 -4.56 9.17 -6.10
N ALA A 22 -4.51 8.61 -4.89
CA ALA A 22 -4.33 9.39 -3.67
C ALA A 22 -2.97 10.13 -3.65
N ALA A 23 -1.90 9.48 -4.11
CA ALA A 23 -0.59 10.08 -4.26
C ALA A 23 -0.63 11.25 -5.26
N VAL A 24 -1.14 11.00 -6.47
CA VAL A 24 -1.20 11.97 -7.57
C VAL A 24 -2.11 13.15 -7.28
N ILE A 25 -3.18 12.98 -6.49
CA ILE A 25 -4.05 14.09 -6.07
C ILE A 25 -3.37 14.96 -4.99
N GLY A 26 -2.26 14.52 -4.39
CA GLY A 26 -1.56 15.22 -3.32
C GLY A 26 -2.09 14.92 -1.92
N LEU A 27 -2.95 13.90 -1.78
CA LEU A 27 -3.52 13.50 -0.49
C LEU A 27 -2.43 13.03 0.47
N ILE A 28 -1.53 12.17 -0.02
CA ILE A 28 -0.44 11.59 0.78
C ILE A 28 0.52 12.68 1.24
N GLU A 29 0.91 13.58 0.35
CA GLU A 29 1.80 14.71 0.67
C GLU A 29 1.16 15.66 1.71
N THR A 30 -0.12 16.01 1.52
CA THR A 30 -0.83 16.91 2.44
C THR A 30 -0.89 16.32 3.86
N PHE A 31 -1.07 15.01 3.98
CA PHE A 31 -1.12 14.33 5.27
C PHE A 31 0.25 13.96 5.85
N ASP A 32 1.32 13.99 5.05
CA ASP A 32 2.68 13.78 5.54
C ASP A 32 3.14 14.88 6.49
N GLN A 33 2.56 16.08 6.38
CA GLN A 33 2.82 17.19 7.31
C GLN A 33 2.32 16.95 8.73
N ARG A 34 1.50 15.91 8.95
CA ARG A 34 0.94 15.57 10.26
C ARG A 34 1.59 14.32 10.81
N ASP A 35 2.47 14.53 11.79
CA ASP A 35 3.03 13.45 12.58
C ASP A 35 1.95 12.80 13.44
N ILE A 36 1.88 11.47 13.38
CA ILE A 36 1.13 10.65 14.33
C ILE A 36 2.05 10.26 15.48
N ILE A 37 3.29 9.91 15.14
CA ILE A 37 4.38 9.70 16.09
C ILE A 37 5.47 10.68 15.70
N ALA A 38 5.71 11.67 16.56
CA ALA A 38 6.62 12.79 16.30
C ALA A 38 7.98 12.30 15.74
N GLY A 39 8.30 12.71 14.50
CA GLY A 39 9.55 12.36 13.82
C GLY A 39 9.75 10.88 13.46
N ILE A 40 8.73 10.02 13.60
CA ILE A 40 8.83 8.58 13.32
C ILE A 40 7.81 8.14 12.27
N LEU A 41 6.55 8.58 12.38
CA LEU A 41 5.47 8.11 11.52
C LEU A 41 4.47 9.23 11.23
N THR A 42 4.23 9.48 9.94
CA THR A 42 3.27 10.48 9.48
C THR A 42 1.94 9.86 9.07
N LEU A 43 0.87 10.67 9.05
CA LEU A 43 -0.44 10.23 8.55
C LEU A 43 -0.38 9.91 7.04
N GLY A 44 0.46 10.62 6.28
CA GLY A 44 0.73 10.33 4.87
C GLY A 44 1.27 8.91 4.67
N GLU A 45 2.27 8.51 5.47
CA GLU A 45 2.84 7.16 5.43
C GLU A 45 1.79 6.09 5.79
N ILE A 46 0.96 6.33 6.81
CA ILE A 46 -0.14 5.39 7.14
C ILE A 46 -1.08 5.22 5.94
N LEU A 47 -1.49 6.32 5.30
CA LEU A 47 -2.38 6.27 4.13
C LEU A 47 -1.74 5.54 2.95
N LEU A 48 -0.45 5.79 2.70
CA LEU A 48 0.32 5.09 1.66
C LEU A 48 0.32 3.58 1.90
N PHE A 49 0.70 3.18 3.11
CA PHE A 49 0.90 1.78 3.47
C PHE A 49 -0.40 1.01 3.74
N ALA A 50 -1.51 1.68 4.05
CA ALA A 50 -2.79 1.06 4.36
C ALA A 50 -3.37 0.20 3.23
N ALA A 51 -3.03 0.48 1.97
CA ALA A 51 -3.57 -0.26 0.84
C ALA A 51 -3.10 -1.72 0.77
N ALA A 52 -1.85 -2.00 1.15
CA ALA A 52 -1.29 -3.36 1.15
C ALA A 52 -2.01 -4.31 2.13
N PRO A 53 -2.17 -4.00 3.44
CA PRO A 53 -2.86 -4.87 4.37
C PRO A 53 -4.35 -4.96 4.06
N VAL A 54 -4.99 -3.90 3.57
CA VAL A 54 -6.40 -3.94 3.12
C VAL A 54 -6.57 -4.90 1.94
N ALA A 55 -5.70 -4.82 0.93
CA ALA A 55 -5.74 -5.74 -0.21
C ALA A 55 -5.52 -7.20 0.23
N GLY A 56 -4.54 -7.45 1.11
CA GLY A 56 -4.25 -8.77 1.68
C GLY A 56 -5.44 -9.33 2.46
N TYR A 57 -6.09 -8.49 3.28
CA TYR A 57 -7.29 -8.85 4.04
C TYR A 57 -8.46 -9.22 3.13
N ILE A 58 -8.76 -8.38 2.13
CA ILE A 58 -9.88 -8.61 1.20
C ILE A 58 -9.65 -9.88 0.38
N CYS A 59 -8.44 -10.10 -0.12
CA CYS A 59 -8.10 -11.32 -0.86
C CYS A 59 -8.35 -12.57 -0.03
N MET A 60 -7.87 -12.59 1.22
CA MET A 60 -8.05 -13.74 2.10
C MET A 60 -9.52 -13.98 2.46
N ASN A 61 -10.27 -12.93 2.77
CA ASN A 61 -11.66 -13.05 3.18
C ASN A 61 -12.58 -13.49 2.02
N ARG A 62 -12.29 -13.04 0.79
CA ARG A 62 -13.07 -13.43 -0.41
C ARG A 62 -12.73 -14.84 -0.91
N LEU A 63 -11.46 -15.23 -0.87
CA LEU A 63 -10.99 -16.50 -1.43
C LEU A 63 -11.16 -17.67 -0.45
N LYS A 64 -11.48 -17.40 0.84
CA LYS A 64 -11.67 -18.39 1.92
C LYS A 64 -10.55 -19.44 1.97
N THR A 65 -9.32 -19.01 1.74
CA THR A 65 -8.16 -19.88 1.69
C THR A 65 -7.89 -20.50 3.06
N GLN A 66 -8.08 -21.82 3.19
CA GLN A 66 -7.90 -22.56 4.45
C GLN A 66 -6.42 -22.87 4.76
N ARG A 67 -5.58 -23.03 3.73
CA ARG A 67 -4.17 -23.42 3.87
C ARG A 67 -3.28 -22.23 4.23
N PHE A 68 -2.50 -22.37 5.31
CA PHE A 68 -1.62 -21.31 5.82
C PHE A 68 -0.57 -20.86 4.79
N GLY A 69 0.11 -21.80 4.12
CA GLY A 69 1.12 -21.45 3.11
C GLY A 69 0.55 -20.70 1.90
N VAL A 70 -0.67 -21.05 1.47
CA VAL A 70 -1.35 -20.37 0.36
C VAL A 70 -1.79 -18.96 0.77
N ALA A 71 -2.20 -18.78 2.04
CA ALA A 71 -2.55 -17.48 2.59
C ALA A 71 -1.36 -16.52 2.62
N LEU A 72 -0.18 -17.01 3.04
CA LEU A 72 1.06 -16.22 3.05
C LEU A 72 1.46 -15.79 1.65
N LEU A 73 1.43 -16.73 0.69
CA LEU A 73 1.75 -16.43 -0.71
C LEU A 73 0.75 -15.45 -1.33
N GLN A 74 -0.55 -15.58 -1.03
CA GLN A 74 -1.57 -14.65 -1.51
C GLN A 74 -1.38 -13.25 -0.93
N GLY A 75 -1.06 -13.12 0.36
CA GLY A 75 -0.76 -11.84 0.99
C GLY A 75 0.48 -11.17 0.40
N LEU A 76 1.55 -11.95 0.19
CA LEU A 76 2.79 -11.49 -0.42
C LEU A 76 2.56 -11.00 -1.85
N VAL A 77 1.88 -11.80 -2.68
CA VAL A 77 1.54 -11.43 -4.06
C VAL A 77 0.62 -10.21 -4.10
N ALA A 78 -0.37 -10.13 -3.22
CA ALA A 78 -1.25 -8.97 -3.14
C ALA A 78 -0.43 -7.70 -2.82
N GLY A 79 0.43 -7.73 -1.80
CA GLY A 79 1.29 -6.60 -1.44
C GLY A 79 2.20 -6.16 -2.60
N LEU A 80 2.86 -7.10 -3.25
CA LEU A 80 3.72 -6.81 -4.42
C LEU A 80 2.94 -6.25 -5.61
N VAL A 81 1.71 -6.71 -5.84
CA VAL A 81 0.90 -6.20 -6.95
C VAL A 81 0.35 -4.79 -6.64
N VAL A 82 0.04 -4.49 -5.37
CA VAL A 82 -0.40 -3.15 -4.96
C VAL A 82 0.67 -2.10 -5.22
N VAL A 83 1.96 -2.42 -5.05
CA VAL A 83 3.04 -1.43 -5.25
C VAL A 83 3.31 -1.14 -6.74
N LEU A 84 2.88 -2.00 -7.67
CA LEU A 84 3.18 -1.86 -9.10
C LEU A 84 2.75 -0.51 -9.71
N PRO A 85 1.53 0.02 -9.48
CA PRO A 85 1.13 1.32 -10.02
C PRO A 85 1.98 2.46 -9.47
N VAL A 86 2.38 2.38 -8.19
CA VAL A 86 3.22 3.38 -7.51
C VAL A 86 4.66 3.35 -8.06
N TRP A 87 5.22 2.15 -8.24
CA TRP A 87 6.49 1.98 -8.95
C TRP A 87 6.45 2.49 -10.38
N GLY A 88 5.33 2.28 -11.08
CA GLY A 88 5.10 2.83 -12.41
C GLY A 88 5.30 4.34 -12.43
N LEU A 89 4.77 5.06 -11.43
CA LEU A 89 4.98 6.50 -11.28
C LEU A 89 6.46 6.85 -11.05
N LEU A 90 7.16 6.13 -10.16
CA LEU A 90 8.58 6.39 -9.88
C LEU A 90 9.47 6.20 -11.12
N VAL A 91 9.20 5.14 -11.89
CA VAL A 91 9.91 4.84 -13.13
C VAL A 91 9.62 5.92 -14.17
N LEU A 92 8.35 6.26 -14.36
CA LEU A 92 7.93 7.30 -15.29
C LEU A 92 8.57 8.66 -14.97
N ASN A 93 8.60 9.06 -13.69
CA ASN A 93 9.28 10.28 -13.23
C ASN A 93 10.80 10.25 -13.54
N SER A 94 11.42 9.07 -13.56
CA SER A 94 12.86 8.94 -13.87
C SER A 94 13.17 9.06 -15.37
N PHE A 95 12.21 8.75 -16.24
CA PHE A 95 12.37 8.84 -17.71
C PHE A 95 11.86 10.15 -18.30
N TRP A 96 10.86 10.77 -17.68
CA TRP A 96 10.25 12.03 -18.13
C TRP A 96 10.22 13.07 -17.01
N GLU A 97 11.21 13.96 -16.99
CA GLU A 97 11.25 15.09 -16.04
C GLU A 97 10.05 16.05 -16.23
N SER A 98 9.49 16.13 -17.45
CA SER A 98 8.28 16.93 -17.78
C SER A 98 6.95 16.32 -17.35
N ILE A 99 6.91 15.16 -16.66
CA ILE A 99 5.64 14.59 -16.15
C ILE A 99 4.89 15.55 -15.23
N ARG A 100 5.60 16.46 -14.57
CA ARG A 100 5.04 17.51 -13.72
C ARG A 100 4.12 18.46 -14.48
N GLU A 101 4.29 18.61 -15.79
CA GLU A 101 3.40 19.40 -16.65
C GLU A 101 2.05 18.70 -16.85
N ALA A 102 2.02 17.36 -16.82
CA ALA A 102 0.80 16.57 -16.89
C ALA A 102 0.17 16.31 -15.51
N PHE A 103 0.99 16.21 -14.47
CA PHE A 103 0.57 15.99 -13.09
C PHE A 103 1.20 17.02 -12.15
N ILE A 104 0.55 18.18 -12.04
CA ILE A 104 1.01 19.32 -11.24
C ILE A 104 1.26 18.99 -9.77
N ASN A 105 0.57 17.97 -9.25
CA ASN A 105 0.65 17.50 -7.86
C ASN A 105 1.69 16.39 -7.64
N VAL A 106 2.43 15.96 -8.67
CA VAL A 106 3.61 15.09 -8.50
C VAL A 106 4.79 15.98 -8.10
N SER A 107 4.79 16.38 -6.83
CA SER A 107 5.80 17.25 -6.25
C SER A 107 7.09 16.47 -5.93
N PRO A 108 8.24 17.17 -5.77
CA PRO A 108 9.45 16.56 -5.22
C PRO A 108 9.24 15.89 -3.86
N ALA A 109 8.39 16.48 -3.01
CA ALA A 109 8.10 15.95 -1.68
C ALA A 109 7.37 14.61 -1.77
N LEU A 110 6.42 14.45 -2.70
CA LEU A 110 5.76 13.16 -2.92
C LEU A 110 6.76 12.08 -3.34
N ILE A 111 7.68 12.39 -4.25
CA ILE A 111 8.70 11.43 -4.69
C ILE A 111 9.60 11.02 -3.51
N GLU A 112 9.97 11.97 -2.65
CA GLU A 112 10.76 11.71 -1.45
C GLU A 112 10.02 10.77 -0.47
N ILE A 113 8.72 10.97 -0.27
CA ILE A 113 7.89 10.07 0.55
C ILE A 113 7.83 8.67 -0.08
N LEU A 114 7.62 8.58 -1.39
CA LEU A 114 7.53 7.30 -2.11
C LEU A 114 8.87 6.56 -2.18
N THR A 115 10.00 7.26 -2.14
CA THR A 115 11.34 6.66 -2.01
C THR A 115 11.75 6.44 -0.55
N LEU A 116 10.85 6.68 0.42
CA LEU A 116 11.09 6.53 1.84
C LEU A 116 12.27 7.36 2.33
N ARG A 117 12.38 8.59 1.80
CA ARG A 117 13.43 9.57 2.09
C ARG A 117 14.84 9.04 1.82
N GLN A 118 14.96 8.03 0.95
CA GLN A 118 16.25 7.48 0.56
C GLN A 118 16.86 8.25 -0.63
N PRO A 119 18.20 8.43 -0.65
CA PRO A 119 18.88 9.19 -1.70
C PRO A 119 18.89 8.47 -3.05
N SER A 120 18.69 7.15 -3.07
CA SER A 120 18.66 6.36 -4.30
C SER A 120 17.25 5.84 -4.58
N ALA A 121 16.72 6.19 -5.76
CA ALA A 121 15.37 5.80 -6.19
C ALA A 121 15.19 4.27 -6.22
N ILE A 122 16.23 3.53 -6.59
CA ILE A 122 16.21 2.05 -6.63
C ILE A 122 16.05 1.46 -5.23
N THR A 123 16.84 1.94 -4.26
CA THR A 123 16.76 1.46 -2.87
C THR A 123 15.41 1.82 -2.25
N GLY A 124 14.92 3.04 -2.48
CA GLY A 124 13.60 3.48 -2.03
C GLY A 124 12.48 2.60 -2.61
N ALA A 125 12.50 2.33 -3.91
CA ALA A 125 11.52 1.45 -4.55
C ALA A 125 11.57 0.02 -4.00
N LEU A 126 12.76 -0.56 -3.80
CA LEU A 126 12.93 -1.88 -3.20
C LEU A 126 12.40 -1.94 -1.76
N LEU A 127 12.71 -0.95 -0.94
CA LEU A 127 12.20 -0.86 0.42
C LEU A 127 10.67 -0.70 0.44
N LEU A 128 10.12 0.14 -0.44
CA LEU A 128 8.68 0.30 -0.58
C LEU A 128 8.02 -1.05 -0.95
N GLY A 129 8.56 -1.76 -1.94
CA GLY A 129 8.05 -3.07 -2.33
C GLY A 129 8.16 -4.10 -1.21
N GLY A 130 9.27 -4.12 -0.48
CA GLY A 130 9.47 -4.96 0.71
C GLY A 130 8.43 -4.67 1.80
N SER A 131 8.21 -3.40 2.12
CA SER A 131 7.22 -2.96 3.09
C SER A 131 5.80 -3.34 2.67
N PHE A 132 5.42 -3.11 1.41
CA PHE A 132 4.11 -3.52 0.89
C PHE A 132 3.93 -5.03 0.91
N ALA A 133 4.96 -5.81 0.57
CA ALA A 133 4.92 -7.27 0.65
C ALA A 133 4.71 -7.76 2.10
N LEU A 134 5.45 -7.22 3.06
CA LEU A 134 5.32 -7.55 4.48
C LEU A 134 3.93 -7.18 5.01
N LEU A 135 3.45 -5.98 4.69
CA LEU A 135 2.13 -5.53 5.12
C LEU A 135 0.99 -6.31 4.45
N GLY A 136 1.15 -6.73 3.20
CA GLY A 136 0.21 -7.62 2.52
C GLY A 136 0.08 -8.98 3.22
N VAL A 137 1.20 -9.54 3.69
CA VAL A 137 1.21 -10.75 4.54
C VAL A 137 0.51 -10.50 5.87
N ILE A 138 0.79 -9.37 6.53
CA ILE A 138 0.14 -9.00 7.80
C ILE A 138 -1.38 -8.89 7.62
N GLY A 139 -1.85 -8.23 6.55
CA GLY A 139 -3.28 -8.15 6.24
C GLY A 139 -3.93 -9.51 5.98
N ALA A 140 -3.21 -10.40 5.28
CA ALA A 140 -3.66 -11.77 5.05
C ALA A 140 -3.74 -12.60 6.36
N LEU A 141 -2.78 -12.44 7.26
CA LEU A 141 -2.79 -13.06 8.59
C LEU A 141 -3.93 -12.51 9.46
N PHE A 142 -4.17 -11.20 9.39
CA PHE A 142 -5.26 -10.55 10.11
C PHE A 142 -6.64 -11.09 9.71
N ALA A 143 -6.84 -11.41 8.43
CA ALA A 143 -8.07 -12.05 7.95
C ALA A 143 -8.35 -13.42 8.58
N ARG A 144 -7.33 -14.08 9.14
CA ARG A 144 -7.45 -15.38 9.82
C ARG A 144 -7.83 -15.26 11.30
N LEU A 145 -7.70 -14.07 11.89
CA LEU A 145 -8.07 -13.85 13.29
C LEU A 145 -9.59 -14.10 13.50
N PRO A 146 -9.99 -14.53 14.71
CA PRO A 146 -11.40 -14.69 15.03
C PRO A 146 -12.14 -13.35 14.84
N LYS A 147 -13.39 -13.42 14.37
CA LYS A 147 -14.20 -12.24 14.01
C LYS A 147 -14.36 -11.21 15.14
N LEU A 148 -14.24 -11.64 16.41
CA LEU A 148 -14.24 -10.74 17.56
C LEU A 148 -13.00 -9.82 17.58
N LEU A 149 -11.80 -10.37 17.35
CA LEU A 149 -10.57 -9.57 17.31
C LEU A 149 -10.58 -8.58 16.13
N GLN A 150 -11.02 -9.04 14.97
CA GLN A 150 -11.12 -8.19 13.78
C GLN A 150 -12.02 -6.98 14.03
N ARG A 151 -13.20 -7.22 14.62
CA ARG A 151 -14.14 -6.14 14.95
C ARG A 151 -13.56 -5.19 15.99
N SER A 152 -12.99 -5.70 17.08
CA SER A 152 -12.42 -4.88 18.15
C SER A 152 -11.29 -3.97 17.65
N LEU A 153 -10.43 -4.49 16.78
CA LEU A 153 -9.30 -3.73 16.23
C LEU A 153 -9.76 -2.72 15.18
N LEU A 154 -10.68 -3.09 14.29
CA LEU A 154 -11.24 -2.15 13.31
C LEU A 154 -12.02 -1.01 13.98
N THR A 155 -12.78 -1.29 15.04
CA THR A 155 -13.46 -0.24 15.81
C THR A 155 -12.46 0.63 16.56
N GLY A 156 -11.41 0.04 17.14
CA GLY A 156 -10.36 0.80 17.82
C GLY A 156 -9.62 1.74 16.88
N ILE A 157 -9.22 1.25 15.71
CA ILE A 157 -8.58 2.07 14.67
C ILE A 157 -9.53 3.18 14.19
N GLY A 158 -10.81 2.85 13.97
CA GLY A 158 -11.83 3.83 13.58
C GLY A 158 -12.00 4.96 14.60
N TRP A 159 -11.92 4.66 15.90
CA TRP A 159 -12.01 5.64 16.98
C TRP A 159 -10.77 6.51 17.17
N VAL A 160 -9.59 6.05 16.75
CA VAL A 160 -8.35 6.84 16.81
C VAL A 160 -8.26 7.82 15.65
N ILE A 161 -8.84 7.45 14.49
CA ILE A 161 -8.75 8.23 13.25
C ILE A 161 -9.95 9.17 13.05
N GLY A 162 -11.15 8.80 13.52
CA GLY A 162 -12.37 9.60 13.44
C GLY A 162 -12.55 10.52 14.62
#